data_AF-A0A9D4FHT9-F1
#
_entry.id   AF-A0A9D4FHT9-F1
#
_cell.length_a   1.000
_cell.length_b   1.000
_cell.length_c   1.000
_cell.angle_alpha   90.00
_cell.angle_beta   90.00
_cell.angle_gamma   90.00
#
_symmetry.space_group_name_H-M   'P 1'
#
loop_
_entity.id
_entity.type
_entity.pdbx_description
1 polymer ?
#
loop_
_entity_poly.entity_id
_entity_poly.type
_entity_poly.pdbx_seq_one_letter_code
_entity_poly.pdbx_strand_id
1 'polypeptide(L)'
;MWSIAALCVLPGGEILVLLGMFNNVKLLDQQYQVVSHCYIDAVPIGVAGSREMCKITPSEVALTLGNNDIHLISVTPGQLVAGRTIQLQNKCIGISHHHGDLFITSYTALYKTSLSGKQISKLYEDNSDGWTSKSCWIYVNIITIINNEEFVILLSYFFIFWQPTVGSVFVNIQKTYLP
;
A
#
# COMPACT_ATOMS: atom_id res chain seq x y z
N MET A 1 10.61 -10.66 18.88
CA MET A 1 11.19 -9.70 17.93
C MET A 1 10.05 -9.01 17.21
N TRP A 2 10.04 -7.68 17.15
CA TRP A 2 8.92 -6.93 16.56
C TRP A 2 9.26 -6.67 15.10
N SER A 3 8.38 -7.05 14.17
CA SER A 3 8.60 -6.82 12.74
C SER A 3 8.05 -5.47 12.29
N ILE A 4 8.77 -4.83 11.36
CA ILE A 4 8.23 -3.71 10.59
C ILE A 4 7.30 -4.31 9.55
N ALA A 5 6.03 -3.89 9.56
CA ALA A 5 5.01 -4.38 8.64
C ALA A 5 4.82 -3.49 7.41
N ALA A 6 5.03 -2.18 7.56
CA ALA A 6 4.96 -1.22 6.46
C ALA A 6 5.88 -0.03 6.77
N LEU A 7 6.33 0.66 5.72
CA LEU A 7 7.08 1.90 5.83
C LEU A 7 6.66 2.90 4.76
N CYS A 8 6.83 4.19 5.03
CA CYS A 8 6.64 5.26 4.05
C CYS A 8 7.66 6.37 4.31
N VAL A 9 8.36 6.79 3.25
CA VAL A 9 9.33 7.90 3.32
C VAL A 9 8.63 9.21 2.95
N LEU A 10 8.79 10.22 3.80
CA LEU A 10 8.23 11.56 3.60
C LEU A 10 9.19 12.47 2.83
N PRO A 11 8.71 13.56 2.20
CA PRO A 11 9.55 14.46 1.41
C PRO A 11 10.71 15.10 2.21
N GLY A 12 10.55 15.29 3.52
CA GLY A 12 11.59 15.82 4.40
C GLY A 12 12.64 14.79 4.82
N GLY A 13 12.51 13.53 4.37
CA GLY A 13 13.42 12.43 4.71
C GLY A 13 13.04 11.69 6.00
N GLU A 14 11.99 12.13 6.70
CA GLU A 14 11.41 11.38 7.82
C GLU A 14 10.77 10.07 7.32
N ILE A 15 10.69 9.09 8.21
CA ILE A 15 10.20 7.75 7.88
C ILE A 15 9.08 7.38 8.83
N LEU A 16 7.93 7.01 8.26
CA LEU A 16 6.87 6.35 9.00
C LEU A 16 7.10 4.84 8.98
N VAL A 17 6.97 4.20 10.13
CA VAL A 17 7.04 2.74 10.25
C VAL A 17 5.85 2.22 11.03
N LEU A 18 5.21 1.16 10.53
CA LEU A 18 4.20 0.40 11.26
C LEU A 18 4.81 -0.85 11.87
N LEU A 19 4.56 -1.04 13.16
CA LEU A 19 4.92 -2.25 13.88
C LEU A 19 3.80 -3.29 13.78
N GLY A 20 4.14 -4.48 13.28
CA GLY A 20 3.16 -5.46 12.81
C GLY A 20 2.21 -6.04 13.86
N MET A 21 2.54 -6.00 15.14
CA MET A 21 1.68 -6.58 16.19
C MET A 21 0.79 -5.57 16.92
N PHE A 22 1.07 -4.27 16.83
CA PHE A 22 0.51 -3.29 17.76
C PHE A 22 -0.27 -2.15 17.09
N ASN A 23 -0.43 -2.18 15.77
CA ASN A 23 -1.02 -1.07 14.99
C ASN A 23 -0.42 0.29 15.39
N ASN A 24 0.85 0.27 15.78
CA ASN A 24 1.59 1.42 16.29
C ASN A 24 2.43 1.95 15.13
N VAL A 25 2.13 3.19 14.75
CA VAL A 25 2.86 3.91 13.71
C VAL A 25 3.82 4.86 14.40
N LYS A 26 5.10 4.77 14.04
CA LYS A 26 6.16 5.63 14.56
C LYS A 26 6.69 6.53 13.45
N LEU A 27 6.99 7.77 13.80
CA LEU A 27 7.71 8.72 12.98
C LEU A 27 9.18 8.70 13.41
N LEU A 28 10.06 8.44 12.46
CA LEU A 28 11.50 8.49 12.61
C LEU A 28 12.04 9.74 11.93
N ASP A 29 12.94 10.47 12.58
CA ASP A 29 13.70 11.53 11.94
C ASP A 29 14.80 10.98 11.00
N GLN A 30 15.58 11.89 10.41
CA GLN A 30 16.68 11.55 9.50
C GLN A 30 17.85 10.81 10.20
N GLN A 31 17.89 10.83 11.53
CA GLN A 31 18.85 10.09 12.36
C GLN A 31 18.22 8.80 12.93
N TYR A 32 17.07 8.41 12.40
CA TYR A 32 16.29 7.22 12.77
C TYR A 32 15.82 7.22 14.24
N GLN A 33 15.74 8.38 14.89
CA GLN A 33 15.18 8.51 16.23
C GLN A 33 13.67 8.64 16.17
N VAL A 34 12.98 8.00 17.12
CA VAL A 34 11.52 8.12 17.23
C VAL A 34 11.16 9.50 17.75
N VAL A 35 10.54 10.31 16.91
CA VAL A 35 10.09 11.67 17.28
C VAL A 35 8.63 11.70 17.71
N SER A 36 7.80 10.79 17.20
CA SER A 36 6.39 10.69 17.56
C SER A 36 5.85 9.29 17.26
N HIS A 37 4.70 8.94 17.85
CA HIS A 37 3.99 7.72 17.54
C HIS A 37 2.49 7.85 17.81
N CYS A 38 1.68 7.09 17.08
CA CYS A 38 0.25 6.97 17.32
C CYS A 38 -0.21 5.52 17.18
N TYR A 39 -1.32 5.19 17.84
CA TYR A 39 -1.98 3.90 17.71
C TYR A 39 -3.21 4.05 16.82
N ILE A 40 -3.46 3.05 15.99
CA ILE A 40 -4.64 3.00 15.13
C ILE A 40 -5.66 2.03 15.73
N ASP A 41 -6.74 2.59 16.27
CA ASP A 41 -7.86 1.89 16.87
C ASP A 41 -8.77 1.31 15.79
N ALA A 42 -8.44 0.15 15.21
CA ALA A 42 -9.32 -0.38 14.16
C ALA A 42 -9.28 -1.88 13.91
N VAL A 43 -8.18 -2.58 14.20
CA VAL A 43 -8.09 -3.99 13.79
C VAL A 43 -7.83 -4.88 14.99
N PRO A 44 -8.72 -5.87 15.27
CA PRO A 44 -8.48 -6.90 16.26
C PRO A 44 -7.11 -7.54 16.02
N ILE A 45 -6.33 -7.65 17.09
CA ILE A 45 -5.03 -8.33 17.04
C ILE A 45 -5.27 -9.75 16.53
N GLY A 46 -4.64 -10.11 15.41
CA GLY A 46 -4.76 -11.44 14.79
C GLY A 46 -5.49 -11.48 13.44
N VAL A 47 -6.05 -10.37 12.95
CA VAL A 47 -6.54 -10.33 11.56
C VAL A 47 -5.33 -10.31 10.62
N ALA A 48 -5.13 -11.43 9.92
CA ALA A 48 -4.14 -11.54 8.86
C ALA A 48 -4.65 -10.78 7.63
N GLY A 49 -3.95 -9.71 7.27
CA GLY A 49 -4.21 -8.98 6.05
C GLY A 49 -3.00 -8.13 5.69
N SER A 50 -2.97 -7.67 4.45
CA SER A 50 -1.86 -6.85 3.98
C SER A 50 -1.84 -5.53 4.72
N ARG A 51 -0.64 -5.08 5.06
CA ARG A 51 -0.38 -3.83 5.76
C ARG A 51 0.51 -3.01 4.86
N GLU A 52 -0.04 -1.95 4.29
CA GLU A 52 0.67 -1.09 3.35
C GLU A 52 0.42 0.37 3.67
N MET A 53 1.44 1.18 3.39
CA MET A 53 1.36 2.63 3.50
C MET A 53 1.63 3.28 2.15
N CYS A 54 0.91 4.36 1.85
CA CYS A 54 1.27 5.22 0.74
C CYS A 54 1.08 6.70 1.12
N LYS A 55 1.95 7.55 0.57
CA LYS A 55 1.88 9.00 0.77
C LYS A 55 0.74 9.58 -0.07
N ILE A 56 -0.15 10.33 0.57
CA ILE A 56 -1.22 11.08 -0.11
C ILE A 56 -0.75 12.50 -0.40
N THR A 57 -0.31 13.20 0.64
CA THR A 57 0.23 14.56 0.55
C THR A 57 1.57 14.63 1.30
N PRO A 58 2.33 15.74 1.25
CA PRO A 58 3.52 15.89 2.07
C PRO A 58 3.30 15.69 3.59
N SER A 59 2.07 15.87 4.06
CA SER A 59 1.69 15.80 5.48
C SER A 59 0.59 14.77 5.77
N GLU A 60 0.28 13.87 4.83
CA GLU A 60 -0.77 12.87 5.02
C GLU A 60 -0.38 11.54 4.36
N VAL A 61 -0.52 10.45 5.11
CA VAL A 61 -0.22 9.08 4.68
C VAL A 61 -1.43 8.21 4.88
N ALA A 62 -1.76 7.40 3.88
CA ALA A 62 -2.79 6.40 3.96
C ALA A 62 -2.18 5.07 4.42
N LEU A 63 -2.87 4.38 5.31
CA LEU A 63 -2.47 3.10 5.89
C LEU A 63 -3.62 2.10 5.81
N THR A 64 -3.37 0.93 5.23
CA THR A 64 -4.26 -0.24 5.32
C THR A 64 -3.78 -1.20 6.40
N LEU A 65 -4.73 -1.76 7.15
CA LEU A 65 -4.48 -2.75 8.21
C LEU A 65 -5.14 -4.11 7.91
N GLY A 66 -5.36 -4.43 6.64
CA GLY A 66 -5.85 -5.76 6.21
C GLY A 66 -7.36 -5.92 6.14
N ASN A 67 -8.11 -4.84 6.36
CA ASN A 67 -9.56 -4.77 6.22
C ASN A 67 -9.96 -3.91 5.00
N ASN A 68 -11.25 -3.59 4.89
CA ASN A 68 -11.78 -2.66 3.89
C ASN A 68 -11.57 -1.19 4.31
N ASP A 69 -10.57 -0.92 5.14
CA ASP A 69 -10.39 0.36 5.81
C ASP A 69 -9.03 0.94 5.47
N ILE A 70 -9.00 2.23 5.13
CA ILE A 70 -7.78 3.01 4.99
C ILE A 70 -7.80 4.09 6.06
N HIS A 71 -6.80 4.08 6.93
CA HIS A 71 -6.59 5.11 7.94
C HIS A 71 -5.72 6.20 7.36
N LEU A 72 -6.19 7.45 7.40
CA LEU A 72 -5.36 8.60 7.07
C LEU A 72 -4.62 9.05 8.32
N ILE A 73 -3.31 9.20 8.20
CA ILE A 73 -2.42 9.63 9.27
C ILE A 73 -1.87 10.98 8.87
N SER A 74 -2.20 11.99 9.68
CA SER A 74 -1.65 13.33 9.52
C SER A 74 -0.27 13.39 10.17
N VAL A 75 0.67 13.97 9.44
CA VAL A 75 2.04 14.21 9.89
C VAL A 75 2.23 15.72 10.00
N THR A 76 2.43 16.19 11.21
CA THR A 76 2.83 17.57 11.51
C THR A 76 4.21 17.56 12.17
N PRO A 77 4.95 18.69 12.18
CA PRO A 77 6.27 18.73 12.79
C PRO A 77 6.25 18.19 14.24
N GLY A 78 6.97 17.08 14.46
CA GLY A 78 7.07 16.42 15.76
C GLY A 78 5.85 15.62 16.21
N GLN A 79 4.82 15.45 15.38
CA GLN A 79 3.57 14.81 15.80
C GLN A 79 2.93 13.93 14.71
N LEU A 80 2.43 12.77 15.14
CA LEU A 80 1.50 11.95 14.38
C LEU A 80 0.10 12.01 14.96
N VAL A 81 -0.89 12.17 14.09
CA VAL A 81 -2.31 12.14 14.46
C VAL A 81 -3.02 11.14 13.58
N ALA A 82 -3.67 10.15 14.20
CA ALA A 82 -4.61 9.29 13.52
C ALA A 82 -5.83 10.12 13.11
N GLY A 83 -6.06 10.23 11.81
CA GLY A 83 -7.14 11.02 11.21
C GLY A 83 -8.38 10.19 10.96
N ARG A 84 -9.09 10.54 9.88
CA ARG A 84 -10.31 9.84 9.46
C ARG A 84 -9.99 8.50 8.81
N THR A 85 -10.97 7.60 8.85
CA THR A 85 -10.95 6.32 8.13
C THR A 85 -11.78 6.42 6.85
N ILE A 86 -11.26 5.90 5.75
CA ILE A 86 -11.97 5.70 4.48
C ILE A 86 -12.43 4.25 4.45
N GLN A 87 -13.74 4.06 4.26
CA GLN A 87 -14.35 2.75 4.06
C GLN A 87 -14.37 2.40 2.58
N LEU A 88 -13.87 1.22 2.25
CA LEU A 88 -13.81 0.68 0.89
C LEU A 88 -14.94 -0.33 0.67
N GLN A 89 -15.36 -0.44 -0.58
CA GLN A 89 -16.35 -1.44 -0.99
C GLN A 89 -15.75 -2.84 -1.15
N ASN A 90 -14.42 -2.93 -1.33
CA ASN A 90 -13.70 -4.16 -1.60
C ASN A 90 -12.52 -4.33 -0.65
N LYS A 91 -12.06 -5.58 -0.51
CA LYS A 91 -10.87 -5.92 0.27
C LYS A 91 -9.63 -5.22 -0.28
N CYS A 92 -8.90 -4.54 0.59
CA CYS A 92 -7.64 -3.89 0.29
C CYS A 92 -6.46 -4.81 0.64
N ILE A 93 -5.64 -5.10 -0.36
CA ILE A 93 -4.38 -5.85 -0.22
C ILE A 93 -3.21 -4.95 -0.53
N GLY A 94 -3.41 -3.95 -1.38
CA GLY A 94 -2.42 -2.92 -1.58
C GLY A 94 -3.03 -1.58 -1.92
N ILE A 95 -2.24 -0.56 -1.65
CA ILE A 95 -2.66 0.84 -1.81
C ILE A 95 -1.57 1.65 -2.48
N SER A 96 -1.97 2.43 -3.47
CA SER A 96 -1.14 3.49 -4.05
C SER A 96 -1.96 4.76 -4.23
N HIS A 97 -1.28 5.90 -4.33
CA HIS A 97 -1.91 7.19 -4.55
C HIS A 97 -1.23 7.89 -5.71
N HIS A 98 -2.05 8.45 -6.60
CA HIS A 98 -1.57 9.19 -7.75
C HIS A 98 -2.62 10.20 -8.23
N HIS A 99 -2.19 11.46 -8.44
CA HIS A 99 -3.01 12.56 -8.97
C HIS A 99 -4.37 12.73 -8.28
N GLY A 100 -4.43 12.56 -6.94
CA GLY A 100 -5.65 12.73 -6.15
C GLY A 100 -6.57 11.49 -6.12
N ASP A 101 -6.15 10.40 -6.76
CA ASP A 101 -6.86 9.13 -6.77
C ASP A 101 -6.10 8.06 -6.00
N LEU A 102 -6.84 7.16 -5.35
CA LEU A 102 -6.34 5.95 -4.73
C LEU A 102 -6.48 4.77 -5.69
N PHE A 103 -5.44 3.94 -5.74
CA PHE A 103 -5.42 2.69 -6.49
C PHE A 103 -5.37 1.56 -5.48
N ILE A 104 -6.44 0.78 -5.44
CA ILE A 104 -6.65 -0.29 -4.46
C ILE A 104 -6.55 -1.62 -5.17
N THR A 105 -5.67 -2.50 -4.68
CA THR A 105 -5.56 -3.86 -5.21
C THR A 105 -6.27 -4.83 -4.27
N SER A 106 -6.96 -5.80 -4.86
CA SER A 106 -7.47 -6.99 -4.18
C SER A 106 -6.69 -8.22 -4.66
N TYR A 107 -7.15 -9.42 -4.32
CA TYR A 107 -6.50 -10.65 -4.79
C TYR A 107 -6.60 -10.80 -6.31
N THR A 108 -7.65 -10.24 -6.93
CA THR A 108 -7.97 -10.47 -8.33
C THR A 108 -8.19 -9.18 -9.12
N ALA A 109 -8.31 -8.02 -8.48
CA ALA A 109 -8.70 -6.80 -9.17
C ALA A 109 -7.91 -5.56 -8.74
N LEU A 110 -7.88 -4.58 -9.63
CA LEU A 110 -7.36 -3.23 -9.40
C LEU A 110 -8.51 -2.23 -9.54
N TYR A 111 -8.75 -1.43 -8.50
CA TYR A 111 -9.78 -0.42 -8.45
C TYR A 111 -9.17 0.98 -8.38
N LYS A 112 -9.77 1.91 -9.09
CA LYS A 112 -9.56 3.35 -8.91
C LYS A 112 -10.64 3.88 -7.97
N THR A 113 -10.24 4.58 -6.92
CA THR A 113 -11.10 5.05 -5.84
C THR A 113 -10.75 6.50 -5.51
N SER A 114 -11.73 7.34 -5.18
CA SER A 114 -11.47 8.70 -4.70
C SER A 114 -10.90 8.70 -3.28
N LEU A 115 -10.34 9.84 -2.82
CA LEU A 115 -9.95 10.04 -1.42
C LEU A 115 -11.13 10.05 -0.42
N SER A 116 -12.37 10.01 -0.92
CA SER A 116 -13.57 9.80 -0.09
C SER A 116 -13.97 8.32 0.03
N GLY A 117 -13.29 7.40 -0.67
CA GLY A 117 -13.60 5.96 -0.66
C GLY A 117 -14.60 5.54 -1.72
N LYS A 118 -15.08 6.46 -2.57
CA LYS A 118 -15.98 6.12 -3.66
C LYS A 118 -15.20 5.41 -4.75
N GLN A 119 -15.57 4.17 -5.08
CA GLN A 119 -15.04 3.50 -6.25
C GLN A 119 -15.43 4.29 -7.51
N ILE A 120 -14.43 4.68 -8.30
CA ILE A 120 -14.58 5.40 -9.57
C ILE A 120 -14.71 4.39 -10.70
N SER A 121 -13.78 3.43 -10.78
CA SER A 121 -13.76 2.41 -11.82
C SER A 121 -12.99 1.15 -11.38
N LYS A 122 -13.32 0.00 -11.97
CA LYS A 122 -12.51 -1.21 -11.91
C LYS A 122 -11.61 -1.21 -13.14
N LEU A 123 -10.30 -1.10 -12.95
CA LEU A 123 -9.32 -0.96 -14.02
C LEU A 123 -8.90 -2.31 -14.60
N TYR A 124 -8.85 -3.33 -13.74
CA TYR A 124 -8.46 -4.68 -14.10
C TYR A 124 -9.14 -5.68 -13.18
N GLU A 125 -9.44 -6.86 -13.71
CA GLU A 125 -9.89 -8.02 -12.95
C GLU A 125 -9.41 -9.29 -13.64
N ASP A 126 -8.70 -10.13 -12.90
CA ASP A 126 -8.38 -11.48 -13.31
C ASP A 126 -9.57 -12.40 -13.03
N ASN A 127 -10.17 -12.89 -14.10
CA ASN A 127 -11.28 -13.83 -14.09
C ASN A 127 -10.84 -15.24 -14.52
N SER A 128 -9.53 -15.52 -14.57
CA SER A 128 -9.06 -16.87 -14.88
C SER A 128 -9.49 -17.84 -13.79
N ASP A 129 -10.22 -18.89 -14.14
CA ASP A 129 -10.83 -19.86 -13.22
C ASP A 129 -9.82 -20.81 -12.51
N GLY A 130 -8.53 -20.45 -12.44
CA GLY A 130 -7.45 -21.30 -11.94
C GLY A 130 -7.03 -21.07 -10.49
N TRP A 131 -7.67 -20.15 -9.77
CA TRP A 131 -7.13 -19.62 -8.51
C TRP A 131 -7.55 -20.45 -7.29
N THR A 132 -7.06 -21.69 -7.20
CA THR A 132 -7.07 -22.42 -5.93
C THR A 132 -6.03 -21.80 -4.99
N SER A 133 -6.42 -20.82 -4.17
CA SER A 133 -5.93 -20.47 -2.81
C SER A 133 -4.43 -20.60 -2.42
N LYS A 134 -3.49 -20.87 -3.32
CA LYS A 134 -2.14 -21.34 -2.98
C LYS A 134 -1.02 -20.39 -3.34
N SER A 135 -1.20 -19.38 -4.18
CA SER A 135 -0.21 -18.33 -4.37
C SER A 135 -0.77 -17.27 -5.28
N CYS A 136 -1.24 -16.17 -4.71
CA CYS A 136 -1.00 -14.93 -5.40
C CYS A 136 -0.80 -13.80 -4.42
N TRP A 137 0.45 -13.38 -4.34
CA TRP A 137 0.82 -12.10 -3.79
C TRP A 137 1.02 -11.20 -4.98
N ILE A 138 0.01 -10.41 -5.31
CA ILE A 138 0.24 -9.23 -6.12
C ILE A 138 0.92 -8.22 -5.19
N TYR A 139 2.25 -8.25 -5.10
CA TYR A 139 2.96 -7.11 -4.50
C TYR A 139 2.98 -6.01 -5.56
N VAL A 140 2.04 -5.07 -5.44
CA VAL A 140 2.13 -3.80 -6.15
C VAL A 140 3.09 -2.94 -5.36
N ASN A 141 4.39 -3.08 -5.62
CA ASN A 141 5.36 -2.12 -5.13
C ASN A 141 5.86 -1.27 -6.30
N ILE A 142 5.49 0.01 -6.18
CA ILE A 142 5.97 1.18 -6.90
C ILE A 142 5.35 1.38 -8.29
N ILE A 143 4.31 2.22 -8.34
CA ILE A 143 4.06 3.06 -9.51
C ILE A 143 5.15 4.14 -9.48
N THR A 144 6.27 3.92 -10.18
CA THR A 144 7.25 4.99 -10.40
C THR A 144 6.76 5.77 -11.61
N ILE A 145 6.40 7.03 -11.39
CA ILE A 145 6.07 7.95 -12.47
C ILE A 145 7.37 8.61 -12.87
N ILE A 146 7.87 8.21 -14.04
CA ILE A 146 9.02 8.85 -14.65
C ILE A 146 8.45 9.92 -15.60
N ASN A 147 8.76 11.19 -15.34
CA ASN A 147 8.48 12.33 -16.24
C ASN A 147 7.00 12.61 -16.59
N ASN A 148 6.10 12.74 -15.60
CA ASN A 148 4.71 13.24 -15.73
C ASN A 148 3.77 12.54 -16.74
N GLU A 149 4.23 11.56 -17.52
CA GLU A 149 3.46 10.92 -18.60
C GLU A 149 3.63 9.40 -18.70
N GLU A 150 4.58 8.78 -17.96
CA GLU A 150 4.80 7.34 -18.01
C GLU A 150 4.40 6.63 -16.70
N PHE A 151 3.54 5.62 -16.83
CA PHE A 151 3.19 4.70 -15.75
C PHE A 151 4.08 3.45 -15.85
N VAL A 152 5.01 3.28 -14.92
CA VAL A 152 5.64 1.97 -14.72
C VAL A 152 4.94 1.30 -13.54
N ILE A 153 4.04 0.36 -13.82
CA ILE A 153 3.49 -0.53 -12.81
C ILE A 153 4.50 -1.67 -12.63
N LEU A 154 5.32 -1.60 -11.60
CA LEU A 154 6.14 -2.73 -11.18
C LEU A 154 5.26 -3.71 -10.39
N LEU A 155 4.78 -4.74 -11.09
CA LEU A 155 4.24 -5.93 -10.45
C LEU A 155 5.42 -6.79 -10.01
N SER A 156 5.76 -6.73 -8.72
CA SER A 156 6.75 -7.63 -8.15
C SER A 156 6.03 -8.89 -7.67
N TYR A 157 6.40 -10.06 -8.17
CA TYR A 157 5.92 -11.34 -7.64
C TYR A 157 6.95 -11.87 -6.64
N PHE A 158 6.59 -11.99 -5.36
CA PHE A 158 7.34 -12.82 -4.42
C PHE A 158 6.60 -14.15 -4.25
N PHE A 159 7.14 -15.19 -4.87
CA PHE A 159 6.78 -16.57 -4.55
C PHE A 159 7.53 -16.97 -3.27
N ILE A 160 6.82 -17.15 -2.16
CA ILE A 160 7.33 -17.96 -1.05
C ILE A 160 6.71 -19.34 -1.20
N PHE A 161 7.28 -20.16 -2.09
CA PHE A 161 7.23 -21.60 -1.91
C PHE A 161 8.51 -22.01 -1.20
N TRP A 162 8.36 -22.80 -0.14
CA TRP A 162 9.45 -23.53 0.47
C TRP A 162 9.91 -24.62 -0.52
N GLN A 163 10.67 -24.24 -1.57
CA GLN A 163 11.63 -25.05 -2.36
C GLN A 163 12.41 -24.14 -3.35
N PRO A 164 13.70 -24.42 -3.65
CA PRO A 164 14.65 -23.41 -4.06
C PRO A 164 14.81 -23.33 -5.59
N THR A 165 14.04 -22.49 -6.27
CA THR A 165 14.41 -22.01 -7.62
C THR A 165 13.81 -20.62 -7.86
N VAL A 166 14.67 -19.60 -7.80
CA VAL A 166 14.32 -18.21 -8.10
C VAL A 166 14.26 -18.04 -9.62
N GLY A 167 13.08 -17.75 -10.15
CA GLY A 167 12.89 -17.31 -11.53
C GLY A 167 12.29 -15.91 -11.53
N SER A 168 13.07 -14.91 -11.95
CA SER A 168 12.55 -13.56 -12.20
C SER A 168 11.83 -13.54 -13.55
N VAL A 169 10.53 -13.25 -13.56
CA VAL A 169 9.82 -12.98 -14.81
C VAL A 169 9.90 -11.47 -15.08
N PHE A 170 10.63 -11.09 -16.13
CA PHE A 170 10.58 -9.74 -16.66
C PHE A 170 9.34 -9.62 -17.54
N VAL A 171 8.34 -8.83 -17.12
CA VAL A 171 7.26 -8.42 -18.03
C VAL A 171 7.83 -7.38 -18.98
N ASN A 172 8.08 -7.79 -20.23
CA ASN A 172 8.46 -6.88 -21.29
C ASN A 172 7.21 -6.13 -21.75
N ILE A 173 7.01 -4.90 -21.26
CA ILE A 173 5.91 -4.05 -21.70
C ILE A 173 6.26 -3.57 -23.11
N GLN A 174 5.64 -4.18 -24.13
CA GLN A 174 5.71 -3.64 -25.48
C GLN A 174 5.04 -2.26 -25.50
N LYS A 175 5.77 -1.26 -26.01
CA LYS A 175 5.26 0.08 -26.31
C LYS A 175 4.09 -0.02 -27.28
N THR A 176 2.87 0.13 -26.79
CA THR A 176 1.72 0.42 -27.66
C THR A 176 1.55 1.92 -27.71
N TYR A 177 2.07 2.54 -28.77
CA TYR A 177 1.67 3.91 -29.12
C TYR A 177 0.21 3.86 -29.55
N LEU A 178 -0.69 4.49 -28.78
CA LEU A 178 -2.02 4.83 -29.27
C LEU A 178 -1.98 6.28 -29.79
N PRO A 179 -2.68 6.56 -30.91
CA PRO A 179 -2.56 7.80 -31.68
C PRO A 179 -3.08 9.06 -30.96
#